data_AF-G1RS80-F1
#
_entry.id   AF-G1RS80-F1
#
_cell.length_a   1.000
_cell.length_b   1.000
_cell.length_c   1.000
_cell.angle_alpha   90.00
_cell.angle_beta   90.00
_cell.angle_gamma   90.00
#
_symmetry.space_group_name_H-M   'P 1'
#
loop_
_entity.id
_entity.type
_entity.pdbx_description
1 polymer ?
#
loop_
_entity_poly.entity_id
_entity_poly.type
_entity_poly.pdbx_seq_one_letter_code
_entity_poly.pdbx_strand_id
1 'polypeptide(L)'
;MPEGPELHLASQFVNEACRALVFGGCVEKSSVSRNPEVPFESSAYRISASARGKELRLILSPLPGAQPPQEPLALVFRFGMSGSFQLVPREELPRHAHLRFYTAPSGPRLALCFVDIRRFGRWDLGGKWQPGRGPCVLQEYQQFR
;
A
#
# COMPACT_ATOMS: atom_id res chain seq x y z
N MET A 1 3.84 -15.70 -8.98
CA MET A 1 3.81 -14.42 -9.72
C MET A 1 2.35 -14.06 -9.85
N PRO A 2 1.91 -12.88 -9.39
CA PRO A 2 0.51 -12.57 -9.29
C PRO A 2 -0.11 -12.33 -10.66
N GLU A 3 -1.42 -12.52 -10.73
CA GLU A 3 -2.27 -12.18 -11.86
C GLU A 3 -3.21 -11.03 -11.46
N GLY A 4 -3.89 -10.44 -12.44
CA GLY A 4 -4.82 -9.32 -12.22
C GLY A 4 -5.84 -9.54 -11.08
N PRO A 5 -6.48 -10.72 -10.97
CA PRO A 5 -7.42 -11.00 -9.89
C PRO A 5 -6.82 -10.86 -8.48
N GLU A 6 -5.57 -11.27 -8.28
CA GLU A 6 -4.90 -11.18 -6.99
C GLU A 6 -4.69 -9.72 -6.55
N LEU A 7 -4.27 -8.85 -7.46
CA LEU A 7 -4.12 -7.41 -7.17
C LEU A 7 -5.47 -6.75 -6.91
N HIS A 8 -6.51 -7.17 -7.65
CA HIS A 8 -7.86 -6.67 -7.44
C HIS A 8 -8.40 -7.03 -6.05
N LEU A 9 -8.30 -8.31 -5.66
CA LEU A 9 -8.72 -8.77 -4.34
C LEU A 9 -7.89 -8.13 -3.22
N ALA A 10 -6.57 -7.98 -3.39
CA ALA A 10 -5.72 -7.30 -2.43
C ALA A 10 -6.10 -5.82 -2.27
N SER A 11 -6.47 -5.14 -3.35
CA SER A 11 -6.97 -3.77 -3.30
C SER A 11 -8.31 -3.67 -2.58
N GLN A 12 -9.21 -4.64 -2.77
CA GLN A 12 -10.48 -4.70 -2.03
C GLN A 12 -10.23 -4.92 -0.54
N PHE A 13 -9.39 -5.90 -0.19
CA PHE A 13 -8.98 -6.17 1.18
C PHE A 13 -8.47 -4.92 1.89
N VAL A 14 -7.53 -4.18 1.26
CA VAL A 14 -7.00 -2.95 1.86
C VAL A 14 -8.13 -1.94 2.11
N ASN A 15 -9.00 -1.71 1.13
CA ASN A 15 -10.09 -0.74 1.27
C ASN A 15 -11.11 -1.14 2.34
N GLU A 16 -11.43 -2.41 2.46
CA GLU A 16 -12.40 -2.91 3.45
C GLU A 16 -11.80 -2.88 4.85
N ALA A 17 -10.59 -3.43 5.02
CA ALA A 17 -9.92 -3.50 6.31
C ALA A 17 -9.50 -2.12 6.85
N CYS A 18 -9.14 -1.18 5.96
CA CYS A 18 -8.66 0.14 6.35
C CYS A 18 -9.77 1.21 6.43
N ARG A 19 -11.01 0.91 5.99
CA ARG A 19 -12.09 1.90 5.84
C ARG A 19 -12.32 2.77 7.07
N ALA A 20 -12.31 2.15 8.24
CA ALA A 20 -12.58 2.79 9.53
C ALA A 20 -11.32 3.08 10.34
N LEU A 21 -10.13 2.75 9.82
CA LEU A 21 -8.87 2.93 10.52
C LEU A 21 -8.28 4.31 10.21
N VAL A 22 -7.66 4.88 11.24
CA VAL A 22 -6.83 6.08 11.12
C VAL A 22 -5.40 5.67 11.37
N PHE A 23 -4.53 5.98 10.42
CA PHE A 23 -3.09 5.76 10.48
C PHE A 23 -2.38 7.01 10.95
N GLY A 24 -1.17 6.85 11.49
CA GLY A 24 -0.40 7.98 12.02
C GLY A 24 1.10 7.73 12.04
N GLY A 25 1.86 8.81 12.07
CA GLY A 25 3.33 8.81 12.07
C GLY A 25 3.94 8.57 10.69
N CYS A 26 5.20 8.15 10.70
CA CYS A 26 5.96 7.87 9.48
C CYS A 26 5.61 6.51 8.87
N VAL A 27 5.85 6.37 7.57
CA VAL A 27 5.88 5.07 6.90
C VAL A 27 7.24 4.44 7.10
N GLU A 28 7.30 3.22 7.62
CA GLU A 28 8.58 2.57 7.91
C GLU A 28 8.95 1.49 6.88
N LYS A 29 10.13 1.62 6.28
CA LYS A 29 10.75 0.56 5.48
C LYS A 29 11.67 -0.30 6.36
N SER A 30 11.74 -1.60 6.09
CA SER A 30 12.80 -2.44 6.67
C SER A 30 14.18 -2.03 6.11
N SER A 31 15.22 -2.04 6.93
CA SER A 31 16.60 -1.72 6.52
C SER A 31 17.13 -2.58 5.36
N VAL A 32 16.67 -3.84 5.26
CA VAL A 32 17.12 -4.79 4.24
C VAL A 32 16.46 -4.61 2.87
N SER A 33 15.37 -3.84 2.79
CA SER A 33 14.68 -3.59 1.52
C SER A 33 15.43 -2.55 0.69
N ARG A 34 15.68 -2.88 -0.58
CA ARG A 34 16.33 -1.99 -1.57
C ARG A 34 15.35 -1.07 -2.32
N ASN A 35 14.05 -1.17 -2.03
CA ASN A 35 13.04 -0.26 -2.56
C ASN A 35 13.19 1.14 -1.92
N PRO A 36 12.65 2.21 -2.53
CA PRO A 36 12.78 3.57 -1.99
C PRO A 36 12.15 3.72 -0.61
N GLU A 37 12.73 4.62 0.20
CA GLU A 37 12.07 5.15 1.40
C GLU A 37 10.81 5.92 1.01
N VAL A 38 9.84 6.00 1.91
CA VAL A 38 8.58 6.72 1.70
C VAL A 38 8.60 7.98 2.57
N PRO A 39 8.92 9.16 2.00
CA PRO A 39 8.99 10.42 2.75
C PRO A 39 7.57 10.93 3.03
N PHE A 40 6.91 10.34 4.02
CA PHE A 40 5.56 10.67 4.43
C PHE A 40 5.46 10.60 5.95
N GLU A 41 4.97 11.68 6.55
CA GLU A 41 4.64 11.76 7.96
C GLU A 41 3.34 12.53 8.13
N SER A 42 2.41 11.97 8.89
CA SER A 42 1.16 12.64 9.23
C SER A 42 0.59 12.05 10.51
N SER A 43 0.13 12.89 11.43
CA SER A 43 -0.45 12.45 12.70
C SER A 43 -1.75 11.66 12.52
N ALA A 44 -2.46 11.90 11.42
CA ALA A 44 -3.72 11.24 11.11
C ALA A 44 -3.96 11.19 9.59
N TYR A 45 -4.02 9.99 9.01
CA TYR A 45 -4.29 9.78 7.59
C TYR A 45 -5.11 8.52 7.34
N ARG A 46 -5.76 8.44 6.17
CA ARG A 46 -6.44 7.25 5.67
C ARG A 46 -5.64 6.59 4.57
N ILE A 47 -5.79 5.27 4.46
CA ILE A 47 -5.21 4.48 3.38
C ILE A 47 -6.36 3.95 2.51
N SER A 48 -6.21 4.11 1.21
CA SER A 48 -7.10 3.51 0.20
C SER A 48 -6.27 2.88 -0.92
N ALA A 49 -6.90 1.99 -1.70
CA ALA A 49 -6.25 1.22 -2.75
C ALA A 49 -7.07 1.18 -4.04
N SER A 50 -6.37 1.05 -5.17
CA SER A 50 -6.94 0.70 -6.48
C SER A 50 -6.01 -0.28 -7.18
N ALA A 51 -6.54 -1.19 -8.00
CA ALA A 51 -5.72 -2.11 -8.82
C ALA A 51 -5.92 -1.87 -10.32
N ARG A 52 -4.84 -2.04 -11.09
CA ARG A 52 -4.85 -1.99 -12.56
C ARG A 52 -3.90 -3.04 -13.13
N GLY A 53 -4.44 -4.06 -13.78
CA GLY A 53 -3.65 -5.19 -14.27
C GLY A 53 -2.86 -5.84 -13.12
N LYS A 54 -1.54 -5.96 -13.26
CA LYS A 54 -0.63 -6.56 -12.26
C LYS A 54 -0.02 -5.53 -11.31
N GLU A 55 -0.67 -4.38 -11.14
CA GLU A 55 -0.22 -3.29 -10.28
C GLU A 55 -1.32 -2.91 -9.28
N LEU A 56 -0.91 -2.55 -8.06
CA LEU A 56 -1.80 -2.02 -7.02
C LEU A 56 -1.27 -0.67 -6.57
N ARG A 57 -2.12 0.35 -6.53
CA ARG A 57 -1.79 1.69 -6.05
C ARG A 57 -2.42 1.92 -4.69
N LEU A 58 -1.61 2.29 -3.70
CA LEU A 58 -2.08 2.86 -2.44
C LEU A 58 -2.10 4.38 -2.52
N ILE A 59 -3.02 4.99 -1.80
CA ILE A 59 -3.09 6.43 -1.58
C ILE A 59 -3.16 6.67 -0.08
N LEU A 60 -2.19 7.42 0.43
CA LEU A 60 -2.11 7.92 1.80
C LEU A 60 -2.69 9.34 1.79
N SER A 61 -3.82 9.53 2.46
CA SER A 61 -4.55 10.80 2.46
C SER A 61 -4.63 11.37 3.88
N PRO A 62 -3.82 12.41 4.20
CA PRO A 62 -3.92 13.13 5.47
C PRO A 62 -5.34 13.61 5.74
N LEU A 63 -5.77 13.51 7.00
CA LEU A 63 -7.06 14.02 7.44
C LEU A 63 -7.00 15.53 7.70
N PRO A 64 -8.14 16.24 7.63
CA PRO A 64 -8.18 17.67 7.99
C PRO A 64 -7.63 17.89 9.40
N GLY A 65 -6.69 18.83 9.54
CA GLY A 65 -6.05 19.15 10.82
C GLY A 65 -4.90 18.22 11.22
N ALA A 66 -4.56 17.20 10.43
CA ALA A 66 -3.38 16.38 10.65
C ALA A 66 -2.08 17.21 10.53
N GLN A 67 -1.06 16.81 11.28
CA GLN A 67 0.23 17.50 11.37
C GLN A 67 1.39 16.50 11.16
N PRO A 68 2.49 16.90 10.51
CA PRO A 68 2.69 18.16 9.79
C PRO A 68 1.76 18.29 8.57
N PRO A 69 1.65 19.48 7.96
CA PRO A 69 0.97 19.64 6.67
C PRO A 69 1.65 18.74 5.65
N GLN A 70 0.87 17.85 5.05
CA GLN A 70 1.36 16.81 4.16
C GLN A 70 0.38 16.68 2.99
N GLU A 71 0.92 16.63 1.78
CA GLU A 71 0.11 16.34 0.60
C GLU A 71 -0.20 14.83 0.53
N PRO A 72 -1.36 14.44 -0.03
CA PRO A 72 -1.65 13.04 -0.31
C PRO A 72 -0.54 12.39 -1.14
N LEU A 73 -0.06 11.23 -0.68
CA LEU A 73 1.00 10.49 -1.36
C LEU A 73 0.46 9.18 -1.90
N ALA A 74 0.68 8.93 -3.19
CA ALA A 74 0.39 7.64 -3.80
C ALA A 74 1.66 6.80 -3.94
N LEU A 75 1.48 5.48 -3.90
CA LEU A 75 2.53 4.48 -4.07
C LEU A 75 2.01 3.38 -5.00
N VAL A 76 2.80 2.99 -6.00
CA VAL A 76 2.43 1.86 -6.89
C VAL A 76 3.28 0.65 -6.55
N PHE A 77 2.61 -0.47 -6.29
CA PHE A 77 3.18 -1.76 -5.89
C PHE A 77 3.05 -2.78 -7.01
N ARG A 78 4.08 -3.61 -7.13
CA ARG A 78 4.11 -4.84 -7.92
C ARG A 78 4.53 -5.97 -6.97
N PHE A 79 3.70 -7.00 -6.79
CA PHE A 79 3.92 -8.00 -5.73
C PHE A 79 5.06 -8.99 -6.00
N GLY A 80 5.55 -9.10 -7.24
CA GLY A 80 6.63 -10.03 -7.54
C GLY A 80 6.18 -11.49 -7.43
N MET A 81 6.73 -12.30 -6.53
CA MET A 81 6.28 -13.69 -6.36
C MET A 81 5.66 -14.02 -5.01
N SER A 82 5.93 -13.20 -3.98
CA SER A 82 5.47 -13.44 -2.61
C SER A 82 4.98 -12.16 -1.92
N GLY A 83 4.83 -11.06 -2.65
CA GLY A 83 4.28 -9.81 -2.12
C GLY A 83 2.83 -9.99 -1.73
N SER A 84 2.45 -9.47 -0.56
CA SER A 84 1.08 -9.46 -0.06
C SER A 84 0.87 -8.29 0.89
N PHE A 85 -0.38 -7.88 1.08
CA PHE A 85 -0.77 -6.98 2.17
C PHE A 85 -1.37 -7.78 3.31
N GLN A 86 -0.96 -7.45 4.54
CA GLN A 86 -1.47 -8.05 5.76
C GLN A 86 -1.76 -6.95 6.78
N LEU A 87 -2.90 -7.03 7.46
CA LEU A 87 -3.22 -6.19 8.60
C LEU A 87 -3.06 -7.03 9.86
N VAL A 88 -2.13 -6.66 10.73
CA VAL A 88 -1.75 -7.45 11.91
C VAL A 88 -1.74 -6.59 13.18
N PRO A 89 -1.81 -7.19 14.38
CA PRO A 89 -1.44 -6.50 15.61
C PRO A 89 -0.02 -5.94 15.54
N ARG A 90 0.20 -4.75 16.10
CA ARG A 90 1.51 -4.07 16.07
C ARG A 90 2.65 -4.89 16.70
N GLU A 91 2.34 -5.77 17.65
CA GLU A 91 3.32 -6.64 18.32
C GLU A 91 3.64 -7.92 17.53
N GLU A 92 2.86 -8.24 16.49
CA GLU A 92 2.95 -9.48 15.72
C GLU A 92 3.38 -9.21 14.28
N LEU A 93 4.38 -8.34 14.10
CA LEU A 93 4.88 -7.97 12.78
C LEU A 93 5.46 -9.20 12.06
N PRO A 94 5.01 -9.51 10.83
CA PRO A 94 5.59 -10.58 10.04
C PRO A 94 7.08 -10.33 9.81
N ARG A 95 7.90 -11.39 9.90
CA ARG A 95 9.37 -11.32 9.73
C ARG A 95 9.83 -10.59 8.46
N HIS A 96 9.03 -10.69 7.40
CA HIS A 96 9.34 -10.12 6.09
C HIS A 96 8.44 -8.90 5.74
N ALA A 97 7.94 -8.19 6.76
CA ALA A 97 7.21 -6.93 6.59
C ALA A 97 8.16 -5.80 6.19
N HIS A 98 8.27 -5.59 4.87
CA HIS A 98 9.26 -4.69 4.29
C HIS A 98 8.83 -3.23 4.21
N LEU A 99 7.53 -2.95 4.24
CA LEU A 99 6.96 -1.62 4.37
C LEU A 99 5.77 -1.67 5.35
N ARG A 100 5.69 -0.75 6.30
CA ARG A 100 4.74 -0.79 7.42
C ARG A 100 4.07 0.56 7.61
N PHE A 101 2.76 0.52 7.81
CA PHE A 101 1.91 1.66 8.12
C PHE A 101 1.20 1.38 9.45
N TYR A 102 1.39 2.23 10.45
CA TYR A 102 0.79 2.01 11.78
C TYR A 102 -0.46 2.84 11.98
N THR A 103 -1.41 2.29 12.72
CA THR A 103 -2.57 3.04 13.20
C THR A 103 -2.14 4.15 14.18
N ALA A 104 -2.90 5.24 14.20
CA ALA A 104 -2.68 6.35 15.11
C ALA A 104 -2.86 5.92 16.58
N PRO A 105 -2.22 6.60 17.56
CA PRO A 105 -2.24 6.19 18.97
C PRO A 105 -3.63 6.06 19.62
N SER A 106 -4.61 6.83 19.13
CA SER A 106 -5.99 6.82 19.65
C SER A 106 -6.82 5.62 19.19
N GLY A 107 -6.30 4.79 18.28
CA GLY A 107 -6.99 3.64 17.69
C GLY A 107 -6.44 2.28 18.14
N PRO A 108 -7.01 1.17 17.62
CA PRO A 108 -6.46 -0.16 17.86
C PRO A 108 -5.02 -0.24 17.33
N ARG A 109 -4.10 -0.84 18.08
CA ARG A 109 -2.67 -0.91 17.73
C ARG A 109 -2.41 -1.96 16.65
N LEU A 110 -2.55 -1.57 15.39
CA LEU A 110 -2.42 -2.42 14.21
C LEU A 110 -1.34 -1.88 13.27
N ALA A 111 -0.88 -2.74 12.36
CA ALA A 111 0.03 -2.38 11.29
C ALA A 111 -0.44 -2.99 9.96
N LEU A 112 -0.64 -2.17 8.95
CA LEU A 112 -0.74 -2.64 7.57
C LEU A 112 0.67 -2.85 7.05
N CYS A 113 0.97 -4.06 6.58
CA CYS A 113 2.30 -4.49 6.19
C CYS A 113 2.30 -4.96 4.74
N PHE A 114 3.25 -4.47 3.94
CA PHE A 114 3.65 -5.13 2.70
C PHE A 114 4.69 -6.20 3.03
N VAL A 115 4.29 -7.46 2.94
CA VAL A 115 5.11 -8.63 3.26
C VAL A 115 5.62 -9.26 1.98
N ASP A 116 6.93 -9.48 1.85
CA ASP A 116 7.50 -10.11 0.67
C ASP A 116 8.79 -10.89 0.97
N ILE A 117 8.65 -12.19 1.22
CA ILE A 117 9.76 -13.08 1.61
C ILE A 117 10.90 -13.06 0.57
N ARG A 118 10.54 -13.10 -0.71
CA ARG A 118 11.50 -13.20 -1.82
C ARG A 118 12.05 -11.85 -2.30
N ARG A 119 11.50 -10.73 -1.82
CA ARG A 119 11.94 -9.35 -2.14
C ARG A 119 11.95 -9.02 -3.63
N PHE A 120 11.12 -9.71 -4.41
CA PHE A 120 10.91 -9.43 -5.83
C PHE A 120 9.84 -8.37 -6.05
N GLY A 121 9.03 -8.11 -5.04
CA GLY A 121 8.11 -7.01 -5.00
C GLY A 121 8.84 -5.66 -5.05
N ARG A 122 8.22 -4.73 -5.77
CA ARG A 122 8.71 -3.37 -5.94
C ARG A 122 7.62 -2.38 -5.60
N TRP A 123 8.02 -1.23 -5.09
CA TRP A 123 7.15 -0.07 -5.03
C TRP A 123 7.87 1.17 -5.53
N ASP A 124 7.10 2.05 -6.15
CA ASP A 124 7.57 3.30 -6.72
C ASP A 124 6.78 4.46 -6.09
N LEU A 125 7.46 5.58 -5.84
CA LEU A 125 6.83 6.79 -5.31
C LEU A 125 5.97 7.46 -6.40
N GLY A 126 4.78 7.91 -6.01
CA GLY A 126 3.81 8.54 -6.90
C GLY A 126 2.72 7.56 -7.37
N GLY A 127 1.71 8.12 -8.04
CA GLY A 127 0.49 7.40 -8.43
C GLY A 127 0.45 6.94 -9.89
N LYS A 128 1.57 7.01 -10.61
CA LYS A 128 1.64 6.69 -12.04
C LYS A 128 1.80 5.18 -12.23
N TRP A 129 0.85 4.59 -12.97
CA TRP A 129 1.00 3.21 -13.46
C TRP A 129 2.23 3.07 -14.36
N GLN A 130 2.77 1.87 -14.49
CA GLN A 130 3.96 1.64 -15.30
C GLN A 130 3.71 2.07 -16.77
N PRO A 131 4.58 2.91 -17.35
CA PRO A 131 4.43 3.34 -18.74
C PRO A 131 4.50 2.14 -19.69
N GLY A 132 3.70 2.18 -20.75
CA GLY A 132 3.60 1.10 -21.73
C GLY A 132 2.72 -0.08 -21.32
N ARG A 133 2.16 -0.11 -20.10
CA ARG A 133 1.11 -1.08 -19.74
C ARG A 133 -0.24 -0.64 -20.28
N GLY A 134 -0.83 -1.51 -21.11
CA GLY A 134 -2.20 -1.34 -21.63
C GLY A 134 -3.28 -1.36 -20.54
N PRO A 135 -4.55 -1.16 -20.93
CA PRO A 135 -5.68 -1.13 -20.00
C PRO A 135 -5.89 -2.44 -19.23
N CYS A 136 -6.44 -2.34 -18.03
CA CYS A 136 -6.76 -3.49 -17.19
C CYS A 136 -7.90 -4.31 -17.79
N VAL A 137 -7.66 -5.60 -18.04
CA VAL A 137 -8.67 -6.52 -18.59
C VAL A 137 -9.91 -6.68 -17.72
N LEU A 138 -9.81 -6.44 -16.40
CA LEU A 138 -10.92 -6.57 -15.45
C LEU A 138 -11.76 -5.29 -15.32
N GLN A 139 -11.11 -4.12 -15.40
CA GLN A 139 -11.74 -2.82 -15.04
C GLN A 139 -11.91 -1.88 -16.25
N GLU A 140 -11.18 -2.11 -17.34
CA GLU A 140 -11.11 -1.23 -18.51
C GLU A 140 -11.32 -2.04 -19.80
N TYR A 141 -12.23 -3.03 -19.76
CA TYR A 141 -12.42 -4.02 -20.82
C TYR A 141 -12.61 -3.42 -22.23
N GLN A 142 -13.40 -2.36 -22.35
CA GLN A 142 -13.67 -1.71 -23.63
C GLN A 142 -12.43 -1.02 -24.22
N GLN A 143 -11.55 -0.47 -23.38
CA GLN A 143 -10.30 0.16 -23.83
C GLN A 143 -9.20 -0.88 -24.10
N PHE A 144 -9.28 -2.04 -23.43
CA PHE A 144 -8.36 -3.15 -23.64
C PHE A 144 -8.57 -3.84 -24.99
N ARG A 145 -9.82 -3.87 -25.47
CA ARG A 145 -10.21 -4.52 -26.72
C ARG A 145 -9.78 -3.78 -27.97
#